data_AF-A0A5E7UW71-F1
#
_entry.id   AF-A0A5E7UW71-F1
#
_cell.length_a   1.000
_cell.length_b   1.000
_cell.length_c   1.000
_cell.angle_alpha   90.00
_cell.angle_beta   90.00
_cell.angle_gamma   90.00
#
_symmetry.space_group_name_H-M   'P 1'
#
loop_
_entity.id
_entity.type
_entity.pdbx_description
1 polymer ?
#
loop_
_entity_poly.entity_id
_entity_poly.type
_entity_poly.pdbx_seq_one_letter_code
_entity_poly.pdbx_strand_id
1 'polypeptide(L)'
;MQSGAGVSASIPDSAYEAVGASIGNEAAAFGADLVLKVLAPTDAELAHMKTGAVLVGMLNPFSNKTIARLNGRGMIGMAIAVLTTLA
;
A
#
# COMPACT_ATOMS: atom_id res chain seq x y z
N MET A 1 -2.32 0.89 -11.00
CA MET A 1 -3.37 1.44 -10.10
C MET A 1 -4.48 0.41 -9.97
N GLN A 2 -5.09 0.26 -8.79
CA GLN A 2 -6.29 -0.57 -8.64
C GLN A 2 -7.50 0.19 -9.18
N SER A 3 -8.35 -0.46 -9.97
CA SER A 3 -9.61 0.12 -10.43
C SER A 3 -10.49 0.53 -9.25
N GLY A 4 -11.03 1.73 -9.30
CA GLY A 4 -11.93 2.28 -8.28
C GLY A 4 -11.22 2.84 -7.05
N ALA A 5 -9.89 2.77 -6.95
CA ALA A 5 -9.15 3.22 -5.77
C ALA A 5 -9.29 4.72 -5.48
N GLY A 6 -9.46 5.55 -6.52
CA GLY A 6 -9.64 6.99 -6.40
C GLY A 6 -11.08 7.46 -6.26
N VAL A 7 -12.08 6.58 -6.45
CA VAL A 7 -13.50 6.96 -6.52
C VAL A 7 -13.96 7.61 -5.21
N SER A 8 -13.57 7.04 -4.06
CA SER A 8 -13.86 7.63 -2.75
C SER A 8 -13.11 8.94 -2.48
N ALA A 9 -12.05 9.22 -3.23
CA ALA A 9 -11.29 10.47 -3.19
C ALA A 9 -11.73 11.45 -4.30
N SER A 10 -12.84 11.18 -4.98
CA SER A 10 -13.37 11.96 -6.11
C SER A 10 -12.45 12.02 -7.34
N ILE A 11 -11.54 11.05 -7.49
CA ILE A 11 -10.65 10.92 -8.65
C ILE A 11 -11.03 9.65 -9.43
N PRO A 12 -11.68 9.78 -10.61
CA PRO A 12 -12.05 8.61 -11.41
C PRO A 12 -10.81 7.94 -12.03
N ASP A 13 -10.93 6.66 -12.37
CA ASP A 13 -9.86 5.89 -13.02
C ASP A 13 -9.32 6.56 -14.29
N SER A 14 -10.19 7.23 -15.05
CA SER A 14 -9.81 7.98 -16.27
C SER A 14 -8.82 9.10 -16.01
N ALA A 15 -8.81 9.70 -14.81
CA ALA A 15 -7.84 10.72 -14.44
C ALA A 15 -6.43 10.12 -14.24
N TYR A 16 -6.35 8.87 -13.79
CA TYR A 16 -5.08 8.14 -13.67
C TYR A 16 -4.60 7.64 -15.05
N GLU A 17 -5.50 7.16 -15.90
CA GLU A 17 -5.16 6.77 -17.28
C GLU A 17 -4.63 7.95 -18.10
N ALA A 18 -5.22 9.15 -17.93
CA ALA A 18 -4.81 10.36 -18.62
C ALA A 18 -3.36 10.78 -18.33
N VAL A 19 -2.81 10.39 -17.17
CA VAL A 19 -1.40 10.61 -16.80
C VAL A 19 -0.50 9.41 -17.09
N GLY A 20 -1.02 8.40 -17.81
CA GLY A 20 -0.28 7.22 -18.25
C GLY A 20 -0.23 6.07 -17.24
N ALA A 21 -1.07 6.09 -16.19
CA ALA A 21 -1.15 4.96 -15.27
C ALA A 21 -1.94 3.80 -15.88
N SER A 22 -1.44 2.58 -15.72
CA SER A 22 -2.19 1.36 -16.07
C SER A 22 -3.15 0.99 -14.94
N ILE A 23 -4.43 0.84 -15.26
CA ILE A 23 -5.48 0.38 -14.35
C ILE A 23 -5.55 -1.14 -14.38
N GLY A 24 -5.60 -1.76 -13.19
CA GLY A 24 -5.66 -3.21 -13.03
C GLY A 24 -6.51 -3.62 -11.83
N ASN A 25 -6.58 -4.92 -11.58
CA ASN A 25 -7.26 -5.49 -10.42
C ASN A 25 -6.37 -5.43 -9.15
N GLU A 26 -6.90 -5.87 -8.01
CA GLU A 26 -6.15 -5.92 -6.74
C GLU A 26 -4.85 -6.71 -6.85
N ALA A 27 -4.87 -7.86 -7.52
CA ALA A 27 -3.68 -8.69 -7.70
C ALA A 27 -2.58 -7.97 -8.50
N ALA A 28 -2.97 -7.23 -9.55
CA ALA A 28 -2.04 -6.42 -10.34
C ALA A 28 -1.50 -5.21 -9.55
N ALA A 29 -2.33 -4.61 -8.69
CA ALA A 29 -1.92 -3.46 -7.87
C ALA A 29 -1.00 -3.87 -6.72
N PHE A 30 -1.30 -4.95 -6.00
CA PHE A 30 -0.50 -5.44 -4.88
C PHE A 30 0.71 -6.27 -5.32
N GLY A 31 0.72 -6.79 -6.54
CA GLY A 31 1.86 -7.49 -7.13
C GLY A 31 3.01 -6.59 -7.59
N ALA A 32 2.96 -5.28 -7.30
CA ALA A 32 4.05 -4.35 -7.58
C ALA A 32 5.22 -4.53 -6.61
N ASP A 33 6.42 -4.14 -7.04
CA ASP A 33 7.62 -4.18 -6.16
C ASP A 33 7.59 -3.05 -5.12
N LEU A 34 6.85 -1.96 -5.41
CA LEU A 34 6.54 -0.87 -4.50
C LEU A 34 5.01 -0.68 -4.43
N VAL A 35 4.46 -0.81 -3.24
CA VAL A 35 3.02 -0.65 -2.97
C VAL A 35 2.80 0.55 -2.07
N LEU A 36 2.01 1.52 -2.53
CA LEU A 36 1.57 2.65 -1.73
C LEU A 36 0.13 2.41 -1.26
N LYS A 37 -0.08 2.45 0.06
CA LYS A 37 -1.39 2.25 0.68
C LYS A 37 -1.58 3.21 1.84
N VAL A 38 -2.81 3.68 2.06
CA VAL A 38 -3.10 4.57 3.20
C VAL A 38 -3.00 3.80 4.52
N LEU A 39 -3.72 2.70 4.67
CA LEU A 39 -3.75 1.89 5.90
C LEU A 39 -2.91 0.61 5.79
N ALA A 40 -2.63 -0.02 6.93
CA ALA A 40 -2.01 -1.34 6.97
C ALA A 40 -2.82 -2.37 6.16
N PRO A 41 -2.17 -3.30 5.44
CA PRO A 41 -2.84 -4.27 4.60
C PRO A 41 -3.53 -5.38 5.42
N THR A 42 -4.62 -5.89 4.85
CA THR A 42 -5.35 -7.07 5.35
C THR A 42 -4.66 -8.37 4.91
N ASP A 43 -5.01 -9.51 5.51
CA ASP A 43 -4.35 -10.79 5.19
C ASP A 43 -4.61 -11.25 3.75
N ALA A 44 -5.77 -10.87 3.20
CA ALA A 44 -6.12 -11.10 1.80
C ALA A 44 -5.23 -10.29 0.85
N GLU A 45 -5.07 -8.99 1.10
CA GLU A 45 -4.23 -8.12 0.27
C GLU A 45 -2.76 -8.51 0.33
N LEU A 46 -2.29 -8.83 1.53
CA LEU A 46 -0.93 -9.33 1.72
C LEU A 46 -0.68 -10.55 0.82
N ALA A 47 -1.69 -11.40 0.55
CA ALA A 47 -1.51 -12.65 -0.21
C ALA A 47 -1.17 -12.41 -1.68
N HIS A 48 -1.47 -11.21 -2.17
CA HIS A 48 -1.13 -10.76 -3.51
C HIS A 48 0.20 -9.99 -3.56
N MET A 49 0.80 -9.69 -2.40
CA MET A 49 2.08 -8.98 -2.32
C MET A 49 3.25 -9.92 -2.53
N LYS A 50 4.25 -9.45 -3.27
CA LYS A 50 5.51 -10.16 -3.47
C LYS A 50 6.36 -10.13 -2.20
N THR A 51 7.08 -11.23 -1.95
CA THR A 51 8.19 -11.24 -0.98
C THR A 51 9.24 -10.21 -1.39
N GLY A 52 9.73 -9.42 -0.43
CA GLY A 52 10.69 -8.34 -0.70
C GLY A 52 10.08 -7.05 -1.25
N ALA A 53 8.76 -6.97 -1.47
CA ALA A 53 8.12 -5.72 -1.86
C ALA A 53 8.26 -4.65 -0.77
N VAL A 54 8.35 -3.40 -1.21
CA VAL A 54 8.35 -2.23 -0.33
C VAL A 54 6.91 -1.74 -0.17
N LEU A 55 6.43 -1.72 1.06
CA LEU A 55 5.11 -1.21 1.41
C LEU A 55 5.25 0.17 2.07
N VAL A 56 4.65 1.20 1.50
CA VAL A 56 4.66 2.57 2.04
C VAL A 56 3.25 2.96 2.46
N GLY A 57 3.07 3.39 3.71
CA GLY A 57 1.74 3.77 4.20
C GLY A 57 1.66 4.16 5.67
N MET A 58 0.45 4.32 6.21
CA MET A 58 0.23 4.43 7.65
C MET A 58 0.23 3.02 8.27
N LEU A 59 1.44 2.48 8.45
CA LEU A 59 1.64 1.11 8.92
C LEU A 59 1.55 0.94 10.44
N ASN A 60 1.44 2.05 11.19
CA ASN A 60 1.52 2.09 12.64
C ASN A 60 2.78 1.35 13.15
N PRO A 61 3.97 1.98 13.11
CA PRO A 61 5.24 1.31 13.37
C PRO A 61 5.39 0.78 14.80
N PHE A 62 4.48 1.10 15.71
CA PHE A 62 4.46 0.58 17.08
C PHE A 62 3.55 -0.65 17.26
N SER A 63 2.89 -1.10 16.20
CA SER A 63 2.04 -2.29 16.22
C SER A 63 2.87 -3.56 16.02
N ASN A 64 3.13 -4.30 17.10
CA ASN A 64 3.80 -5.61 17.05
C ASN A 64 3.11 -6.60 16.11
N LYS A 65 1.78 -6.53 15.98
CA LYS A 65 1.01 -7.37 15.05
C LYS A 65 1.32 -7.03 13.60
N THR A 66 1.41 -5.74 13.25
CA THR A 66 1.73 -5.31 11.89
C THR A 66 3.17 -5.66 11.54
N ILE A 67 4.11 -5.42 12.46
CA ILE A 67 5.53 -5.79 12.28
C ILE A 67 5.68 -7.29 12.06
N ALA A 68 5.05 -8.12 12.90
CA ALA A 68 5.11 -9.58 12.77
C ALA A 68 4.56 -10.07 11.42
N ARG A 69 3.47 -9.48 10.93
CA ARG A 69 2.86 -9.83 9.63
C ARG A 69 3.77 -9.45 8.45
N LEU A 70 4.43 -8.29 8.51
CA LEU A 70 5.36 -7.87 7.46
C LEU A 70 6.64 -8.71 7.46
N ASN A 71 7.21 -8.97 8.64
CA ASN A 71 8.40 -9.81 8.80
C ASN A 71 8.14 -11.25 8.35
N GLY A 72 6.97 -11.81 8.65
CA GLY A 72 6.58 -13.16 8.23
C GLY A 72 6.56 -13.38 6.72
N ARG A 73 6.54 -12.31 5.91
CA ARG A 73 6.61 -12.36 4.44
C ARG A 73 7.86 -11.75 3.84
N GLY A 74 8.83 -11.36 4.68
CA GLY A 74 10.08 -10.75 4.23
C GLY A 74 9.88 -9.44 3.47
N MET A 75 8.88 -8.64 3.84
CA MET A 75 8.60 -7.36 3.20
C MET A 75 9.27 -6.20 3.93
N ILE A 76 9.52 -5.10 3.21
CA ILE A 76 10.10 -3.88 3.76
C ILE A 76 8.96 -2.88 3.98
N GLY A 77 8.66 -2.52 5.23
CA GLY A 77 7.63 -1.54 5.56
C GLY A 77 8.20 -0.15 5.82
N MET A 78 7.70 0.86 5.12
CA MET A 78 7.99 2.29 5.37
C MET A 78 6.72 2.99 5.89
N ALA A 79 6.74 3.40 7.16
CA ALA A 79 5.63 4.12 7.76
C ALA A 79 5.75 5.64 7.50
N ILE A 80 4.73 6.27 6.93
CA ILE A 80 4.73 7.72 6.65
C ILE A 80 4.20 8.57 7.83
N ALA A 81 3.80 7.94 8.93
CA ALA A 81 3.07 8.58 10.04
C ALA A 81 3.95 9.12 11.19
N VAL A 82 5.26 9.36 10.98
CA VAL A 82 6.10 10.01 11.99
C VAL A 82 6.28 11.49 11.61
N LEU A 83 5.29 12.30 11.99
CA LEU A 83 5.44 13.75 12.10
C LEU A 83 5.48 14.10 13.60
N THR A 84 6.61 13.83 14.26
CA THR A 84 6.87 14.44 15.57
C THR A 84 7.27 15.89 15.34
N THR A 85 6.32 16.80 15.52
CA THR A 85 6.62 18.22 15.78
C THR A 85 7.32 18.28 17.14
N LEU A 86 8.65 18.39 17.14
CA LEU A 86 9.38 18.91 18.29
C LEU A 86 9.17 20.43 18.27
N ALA A 87 8.27 20.92 19.11
CA ALA A 87 8.25 22.29 19.59
C ALA A 87 8.49 22.25 21.11
#